data_AF-A0A8T6TMY5-F1
#
_entry.id   AF-A0A8T6TMY5-F1
#
_cell.length_a   1.000
_cell.length_b   1.000
_cell.length_c   1.000
_cell.angle_alpha   90.00
_cell.angle_beta   90.00
_cell.angle_gamma   90.00
#
_symmetry.space_group_name_H-M   'P 1'
#
loop_
_entity.id
_entity.type
_entity.pdbx_description
1 polymer ?
#
loop_
_entity_poly.entity_id
_entity_poly.type
_entity_poly.pdbx_seq_one_letter_code
_entity_poly.pdbx_strand_id
1 'polypeptide(L)'
;DLHLGYEEALQHDGILLPPGHLEKIKARLGPILDRLGAEGRPRRLVINGDLKHRFAPLSRSEWREALRLIEFLEKRFDEVLLLKGNHDRSIEYLAGGACSLKVQRSLRQDELIIVHGDRHPQEGELRGAKLVLIGHEHPAVGLRSPISGRL
;
A
#
# COMPACT_ATOMS: atom_id res chain seq x y z
N ASP A 1 -0.64 -3.05 -0.76
CA ASP A 1 -0.25 -3.65 -2.05
C ASP A 1 -0.59 -2.73 -3.24
N LEU A 2 0.07 -1.57 -3.34
CA LEU A 2 -0.12 -0.64 -4.48
C LEU A 2 0.89 -0.88 -5.60
N HIS A 3 2.07 -1.43 -5.30
CA HIS A 3 3.12 -1.78 -6.26
C HIS A 3 3.39 -0.70 -7.33
N LEU A 4 3.66 0.53 -6.89
CA LEU A 4 4.12 1.59 -7.77
C LEU A 4 5.41 1.17 -8.49
N GLY A 5 5.54 1.57 -9.76
CA GLY A 5 6.65 1.15 -10.64
C GLY A 5 6.57 -0.25 -11.24
N TYR A 6 5.47 -1.00 -11.06
CA TYR A 6 5.30 -2.31 -11.69
C TYR A 6 5.37 -2.27 -13.22
N GLU A 7 4.79 -1.22 -13.84
CA GLU A 7 4.83 -1.01 -15.29
C GLU A 7 6.28 -0.88 -15.80
N GLU A 8 7.15 -0.15 -15.07
CA GLU A 8 8.56 0.03 -15.42
C GLU A 8 9.36 -1.28 -15.26
N ALA A 9 9.05 -2.07 -14.22
CA ALA A 9 9.67 -3.38 -14.02
C ALA A 9 9.36 -4.33 -15.19
N LEU A 10 8.10 -4.39 -15.62
CA LEU A 10 7.69 -5.21 -16.76
C LEU A 10 8.29 -4.72 -18.09
N GLN A 11 8.42 -3.40 -18.28
CA GLN A 11 9.11 -2.84 -19.45
C GLN A 11 10.58 -3.22 -19.50
N HIS A 12 11.28 -3.23 -18.36
CA HIS A 12 12.67 -3.70 -18.27
C HIS A 12 12.79 -5.18 -18.65
N ASP A 13 11.77 -5.98 -18.35
CA ASP A 13 11.70 -7.40 -18.71
C ASP A 13 11.18 -7.64 -20.15
N GLY A 14 11.04 -6.58 -20.95
CA GLY A 14 10.67 -6.64 -22.36
C GLY A 14 9.16 -6.61 -22.64
N ILE A 15 8.32 -6.43 -21.60
CA ILE A 15 6.87 -6.33 -21.73
C ILE A 15 6.45 -4.86 -21.78
N LEU A 16 6.05 -4.38 -22.96
CA LEU A 16 5.61 -3.00 -23.13
C LEU A 16 4.20 -2.80 -22.57
N LEU A 17 4.12 -2.20 -21.38
CA LEU A 17 2.86 -1.69 -20.82
C LEU A 17 2.75 -0.17 -21.01
N PRO A 18 1.54 0.36 -21.25
CA PRO A 18 1.34 1.80 -21.30
C PRO A 18 1.59 2.40 -19.89
N PRO A 19 2.32 3.52 -19.79
CA PRO A 19 2.54 4.17 -18.51
C PRO A 19 1.24 4.75 -17.95
N GLY A 20 1.21 4.97 -16.63
CA GLY A 20 0.16 5.75 -15.98
C GLY A 20 -0.49 5.07 -14.78
N HIS A 21 0.13 4.04 -14.20
CA HIS A 21 -0.40 3.37 -13.01
C HIS A 21 -0.74 4.33 -11.88
N LEU A 22 0.15 5.29 -11.57
CA LEU A 22 -0.07 6.27 -10.52
C LEU A 22 -1.34 7.11 -10.75
N GLU A 23 -1.56 7.59 -11.98
CA GLU A 23 -2.74 8.41 -12.27
C GLU A 23 -4.03 7.58 -12.20
N LYS A 24 -3.99 6.30 -12.61
CA LYS A 24 -5.11 5.36 -12.40
C LYS A 24 -5.41 5.13 -10.92
N ILE A 25 -4.37 4.97 -10.09
CA ILE A 25 -4.52 4.86 -8.63
C ILE A 25 -5.18 6.12 -8.07
N LYS A 26 -4.68 7.30 -8.42
CA LYS A 26 -5.25 8.59 -7.98
C LYS A 26 -6.69 8.78 -8.43
N ALA A 27 -7.01 8.41 -9.66
CA ALA A 27 -8.37 8.49 -10.20
C ALA A 27 -9.35 7.56 -9.46
N ARG A 28 -8.89 6.39 -8.99
CA ARG A 28 -9.70 5.47 -8.18
C ARG A 28 -9.83 5.93 -6.73
N LEU A 29 -8.74 6.41 -6.13
CA LEU A 29 -8.73 6.85 -4.73
C LEU A 29 -9.44 8.20 -4.55
N GLY A 30 -9.27 9.15 -5.47
CA GLY A 30 -9.79 10.51 -5.37
C GLY A 30 -11.25 10.57 -4.95
N PRO A 31 -12.20 9.97 -5.69
CA PRO A 31 -13.61 9.98 -5.35
C PRO A 31 -13.93 9.36 -3.98
N ILE A 32 -13.22 8.29 -3.60
CA ILE A 32 -13.39 7.63 -2.29
C ILE A 32 -12.95 8.58 -1.18
N LEU A 33 -11.78 9.20 -1.34
CA LEU A 33 -11.21 10.10 -0.36
C LEU A 33 -11.99 11.41 -0.25
N ASP A 34 -12.49 11.94 -1.36
CA ASP A 34 -13.28 13.17 -1.38
C ASP A 34 -14.64 12.93 -0.68
N ARG A 35 -15.25 11.75 -0.88
CA ARG A 35 -16.46 11.34 -0.13
C ARG A 35 -16.18 11.20 1.36
N LEU A 36 -15.10 10.53 1.75
CA LEU A 36 -14.70 10.41 3.16
C LEU A 36 -14.48 11.78 3.79
N GLY A 37 -13.79 12.69 3.08
CA GLY A 37 -13.55 14.06 3.55
C GLY A 37 -14.82 14.88 3.75
N ALA A 38 -15.85 14.67 2.93
CA ALA A 38 -17.16 15.31 3.08
C ALA A 38 -17.93 14.81 4.31
N GLU A 39 -17.76 13.55 4.69
CA GLU A 39 -18.39 12.94 5.89
C GLU A 39 -17.57 13.23 7.16
N GLY A 40 -16.28 13.56 7.02
CA GLY A 40 -15.40 13.99 8.09
C GLY A 40 -13.95 13.66 7.77
N ARG A 41 -13.04 14.64 7.88
CA ARG A 41 -11.62 14.45 7.54
C ARG A 41 -10.99 13.36 8.41
N PRO A 42 -10.54 12.22 7.83
CA PRO A 42 -9.89 11.18 8.62
C PRO A 42 -8.52 11.66 9.08
N ARG A 43 -8.17 11.40 10.34
CA ARG A 43 -6.89 11.85 10.93
C ARG A 43 -5.69 11.08 10.39
N ARG A 44 -5.84 9.77 10.19
CA ARG A 44 -4.74 8.86 9.87
C ARG A 44 -5.11 7.94 8.71
N LEU A 45 -4.21 7.84 7.73
CA LEU A 45 -4.19 6.81 6.71
C LEU A 45 -3.11 5.78 7.03
N VAL A 46 -3.46 4.50 7.00
CA VAL A 46 -2.51 3.38 7.14
C VAL A 46 -2.42 2.62 5.82
N ILE A 47 -1.25 2.62 5.20
CA ILE A 47 -0.92 1.83 4.01
C ILE A 47 -0.31 0.51 4.50
N ASN A 48 -1.00 -0.61 4.28
CA ASN A 48 -0.57 -1.92 4.77
C ASN A 48 0.41 -2.63 3.80
N GLY A 49 1.56 -2.01 3.59
CA GLY A 49 2.70 -2.56 2.84
C GLY A 49 2.56 -2.60 1.33
N ASP A 50 3.66 -3.01 0.73
CA ASP A 50 3.88 -3.13 -0.71
C ASP A 50 3.45 -1.88 -1.48
N LEU A 51 3.94 -0.73 -1.04
CA LEU A 51 3.74 0.55 -1.71
C LEU A 51 4.46 0.58 -3.05
N LYS A 52 5.68 0.04 -3.11
CA LYS A 52 6.48 -0.07 -4.35
C LYS A 52 6.64 -1.50 -4.82
N HIS A 53 7.01 -1.67 -6.09
CA HIS A 53 7.10 -2.97 -6.71
C HIS A 53 8.47 -3.65 -6.57
N ARG A 54 9.60 -2.95 -6.78
CA ARG A 54 10.90 -3.64 -6.82
C ARG A 54 11.45 -3.98 -5.43
N PHE A 55 12.12 -5.13 -5.31
CA PHE A 55 12.97 -5.46 -4.15
C PHE A 55 14.32 -4.73 -4.13
N ALA A 56 14.70 -4.10 -5.25
CA ALA A 56 15.93 -3.34 -5.42
C ALA A 56 15.83 -1.93 -4.81
N PRO A 57 16.95 -1.17 -4.73
CA PRO A 57 16.91 0.25 -4.42
C PRO A 57 15.93 0.97 -5.35
N LEU A 58 15.22 1.97 -4.80
CA LEU A 58 14.20 2.75 -5.49
C LEU A 58 14.74 3.27 -6.84
N SER A 59 14.06 2.93 -7.93
CA SER A 59 14.31 3.61 -9.21
C SER A 59 13.99 5.10 -9.06
N ARG A 60 14.60 5.96 -9.89
CA ARG A 60 14.24 7.39 -9.91
C ARG A 60 12.75 7.59 -10.25
N SER A 61 12.16 6.69 -11.03
CA SER A 61 10.74 6.75 -11.35
C SER A 61 9.87 6.34 -10.18
N GLU A 62 10.12 5.16 -9.58
CA GLU A 62 9.44 4.66 -8.39
C GLU A 62 9.47 5.69 -7.25
N TRP A 63 10.63 6.32 -7.04
CA TRP A 63 10.80 7.39 -6.06
C TRP A 63 9.86 8.57 -6.32
N ARG A 64 9.85 9.09 -7.57
CA ARG A 64 8.99 10.22 -7.95
C ARG A 64 7.52 9.86 -7.85
N GLU A 65 7.14 8.64 -8.25
CA GLU A 65 5.75 8.21 -8.17
C GLU A 65 5.27 8.04 -6.73
N ALA A 66 6.09 7.43 -5.86
CA ALA A 66 5.81 7.30 -4.45
C ALA A 66 5.66 8.67 -3.78
N LEU A 67 6.56 9.61 -4.03
CA LEU A 67 6.44 10.99 -3.53
C LEU A 67 5.15 11.66 -4.01
N ARG A 68 4.87 11.62 -5.31
CA ARG A 68 3.65 12.22 -5.88
C ARG A 68 2.38 11.58 -5.34
N LEU A 69 2.40 10.30 -4.94
CA LEU A 69 1.30 9.65 -4.26
C LEU A 69 1.17 10.15 -2.82
N ILE A 70 2.27 10.19 -2.07
CA ILE A 70 2.28 10.62 -0.67
C ILE A 70 1.82 12.07 -0.55
N GLU A 71 2.34 12.99 -1.37
CA GLU A 71 1.88 14.39 -1.43
C GLU A 71 0.38 14.52 -1.74
N PHE A 72 -0.16 13.61 -2.56
CA PHE A 72 -1.59 13.57 -2.86
C PHE A 72 -2.43 13.15 -1.65
N LEU A 73 -1.90 12.24 -0.82
CA LEU A 73 -2.54 11.74 0.39
C LEU A 73 -2.41 12.71 1.57
N GLU A 74 -1.23 13.31 1.78
CA GLU A 74 -0.98 14.28 2.87
C GLU A 74 -1.88 15.52 2.80
N LYS A 75 -2.39 15.88 1.61
CA LYS A 75 -3.39 16.95 1.48
C LYS A 75 -4.73 16.61 2.14
N ARG A 76 -5.03 15.32 2.32
CA ARG A 76 -6.34 14.79 2.74
C ARG A 76 -6.32 14.17 4.14
N PHE A 77 -5.15 13.84 4.66
CA PHE A 77 -4.97 13.20 5.97
C PHE A 77 -3.95 13.97 6.79
N ASP A 78 -4.10 13.96 8.11
CA ASP A 78 -3.13 14.62 9.01
C ASP A 78 -1.88 13.76 9.23
N GLU A 79 -2.02 12.45 9.06
CA GLU A 79 -0.93 11.49 9.19
C GLU A 79 -1.06 10.39 8.13
N VAL A 80 0.03 10.12 7.40
CA VAL A 80 0.17 8.98 6.50
C VAL A 80 1.23 8.04 7.07
N LEU A 81 0.81 6.81 7.40
CA LEU A 81 1.64 5.75 7.96
C LEU A 81 1.76 4.60 6.96
N LEU A 82 2.98 4.19 6.63
CA LEU A 82 3.26 2.96 5.89
C LEU A 82 3.70 1.87 6.87
N LEU A 83 2.99 0.74 6.85
CA LEU A 83 3.45 -0.50 7.45
C LEU A 83 4.26 -1.25 6.40
N LYS A 84 5.55 -1.43 6.63
CA LYS A 84 6.49 -1.93 5.63
C LYS A 84 6.16 -3.36 5.21
N GLY A 85 5.94 -3.56 3.91
CA GLY A 85 5.91 -4.88 3.28
C GLY A 85 7.29 -5.37 2.82
N ASN A 86 7.34 -6.57 2.24
CA ASN A 86 8.60 -7.17 1.77
C ASN A 86 9.16 -6.43 0.54
N HIS A 87 8.32 -5.76 -0.26
CA HIS A 87 8.75 -4.96 -1.41
C HIS A 87 9.22 -3.54 -1.05
N ASP A 88 8.91 -3.07 0.16
CA ASP A 88 9.20 -1.71 0.63
C ASP A 88 10.63 -1.53 1.17
N ARG A 89 11.61 -2.27 0.64
CA ARG A 89 13.02 -2.09 1.02
C ARG A 89 13.47 -0.68 0.68
N SER A 90 14.20 -0.03 1.59
CA SER A 90 14.75 1.32 1.37
C SER A 90 13.69 2.43 1.24
N ILE A 91 12.42 2.18 1.56
CA ILE A 91 11.38 3.23 1.58
C ILE A 91 11.63 4.27 2.68
N GLU A 92 12.37 3.89 3.72
CA GLU A 92 12.75 4.78 4.81
C GLU A 92 13.57 5.99 4.35
N TYR A 93 14.34 5.86 3.26
CA TYR A 93 15.07 7.00 2.70
C TYR A 93 14.10 8.04 2.12
N LEU A 94 12.95 7.62 1.60
CA LEU A 94 11.91 8.52 1.08
C LEU A 94 11.21 9.28 2.21
N ALA A 95 10.96 8.60 3.33
CA ALA A 95 10.45 9.19 4.56
C ALA A 95 11.44 10.17 5.22
N GLY A 96 12.75 9.92 5.11
CA GLY A 96 13.78 10.65 5.84
C GLY A 96 14.15 12.04 5.31
N GLY A 97 13.61 12.50 4.18
CA GLY A 97 14.04 13.78 3.60
C GLY A 97 13.13 14.48 2.60
N ALA A 98 12.02 13.86 2.16
CA ALA A 98 11.20 14.41 1.08
C ALA A 98 9.69 14.45 1.35
N CYS A 99 9.19 13.80 2.40
CA CYS A 99 7.77 13.82 2.79
C CYS A 99 7.61 13.50 4.29
N SER A 100 6.40 13.61 4.84
CA SER A 100 6.10 13.32 6.24
C SER A 100 5.70 11.87 6.52
N LEU A 101 5.94 10.97 5.56
CA LEU A 101 5.58 9.55 5.66
C LEU A 101 6.23 8.91 6.89
N LYS A 102 5.42 8.35 7.79
CA LYS A 102 5.92 7.51 8.87
C LYS A 102 6.03 6.07 8.39
N VAL A 103 7.10 5.38 8.75
CA VAL A 103 7.32 3.97 8.38
C VAL A 103 7.47 3.13 9.64
N GLN A 104 6.67 2.08 9.76
CA GLN A 104 6.70 1.13 10.87
C GLN A 104 6.54 -0.30 10.36
N ARG A 105 6.73 -1.31 11.21
CA ARG A 105 6.51 -2.73 10.84
C ARG A 105 5.10 -3.24 11.14
N SER A 106 4.44 -2.61 12.10
CA SER A 106 3.12 -3.00 12.60
C SER A 106 2.48 -1.80 13.30
N LEU A 107 1.15 -1.75 13.32
CA LEU A 107 0.40 -0.80 14.13
C LEU A 107 -0.50 -1.57 15.10
N ARG A 108 -0.39 -1.28 16.40
CA ARG A 108 -1.36 -1.73 17.39
C ARG A 108 -2.22 -0.55 17.84
N GLN A 109 -3.53 -0.78 17.86
CA GLN A 109 -4.52 0.15 18.39
C GLN A 109 -5.55 -0.66 19.18
N ASP A 110 -5.50 -0.57 20.51
CA ASP A 110 -6.32 -1.37 21.42
C ASP A 110 -6.17 -2.89 21.14
N GLU A 111 -7.29 -3.54 20.83
CA GLU A 111 -7.37 -4.97 20.50
C GLU A 111 -7.20 -5.25 18.98
N LEU A 112 -6.90 -4.22 18.17
CA LEU A 112 -6.57 -4.35 16.76
C LEU A 112 -5.05 -4.33 16.56
N ILE A 113 -4.55 -5.25 15.73
CA ILE A 113 -3.20 -5.19 15.18
C ILE A 113 -3.24 -5.24 13.65
N ILE A 114 -2.43 -4.38 13.03
CA ILE A 114 -2.24 -4.33 11.58
C ILE A 114 -0.80 -4.70 11.29
N VAL A 115 -0.61 -5.70 10.43
CA VAL A 115 0.68 -6.16 9.93
C VAL A 115 0.53 -6.43 8.43
N HIS A 116 1.61 -6.33 7.66
CA HIS A 116 1.51 -6.58 6.22
C HIS A 116 1.20 -8.06 5.92
N GLY A 117 1.90 -9.00 6.56
CA GLY A 117 1.64 -10.43 6.43
C GLY A 117 2.79 -11.23 5.77
N ASP A 118 3.83 -10.55 5.28
CA ASP A 118 5.06 -11.15 4.73
C ASP A 118 5.89 -11.96 5.75
N ARG A 119 5.57 -11.81 7.05
CA ARG A 119 6.18 -12.56 8.14
C ARG A 119 5.12 -13.04 9.12
N HIS A 120 5.42 -14.15 9.78
CA HIS A 120 4.67 -14.55 10.96
C HIS A 120 4.86 -13.52 12.09
N PRO A 121 3.77 -12.98 12.66
CA PRO A 121 3.84 -12.14 13.84
C PRO A 121 4.47 -12.92 15.00
N GLN A 122 5.29 -12.26 15.81
CA GLN A 122 5.81 -12.90 17.03
C GLN A 122 4.67 -13.07 18.06
N GLU A 123 4.76 -14.08 18.92
CA GLU A 123 3.71 -14.39 19.91
C GLU A 123 3.38 -13.19 20.82
N GLY A 124 4.39 -12.38 21.16
CA GLY A 124 4.21 -11.13 21.90
C GLY A 124 3.52 -10.01 21.12
N GLU A 125 3.64 -9.97 19.78
CA GLU A 125 2.99 -8.97 18.94
C GLU A 125 1.47 -9.16 18.94
N LEU A 126 0.99 -10.41 18.97
CA LEU A 126 -0.45 -10.74 18.90
C LEU A 126 -1.15 -10.76 20.25
N ARG A 127 -0.41 -10.76 21.37
CA ARG A 127 -0.99 -10.88 22.71
C ARG A 127 -2.08 -9.82 22.96
N GLY A 128 -3.28 -10.25 23.31
CA GLY A 128 -4.43 -9.37 23.56
C GLY A 128 -5.03 -8.71 22.31
N ALA A 129 -4.64 -9.11 21.10
CA ALA A 129 -5.37 -8.72 19.89
C ALA A 129 -6.61 -9.61 19.71
N LYS A 130 -7.75 -9.01 19.38
CA LYS A 130 -8.97 -9.70 18.93
C LYS A 130 -9.13 -9.68 17.42
N LEU A 131 -8.55 -8.69 16.74
CA LEU A 131 -8.59 -8.53 15.29
C LEU A 131 -7.18 -8.33 14.75
N VAL A 132 -6.82 -9.10 13.72
CA VAL A 132 -5.58 -8.97 12.96
C VAL A 132 -5.95 -8.59 11.53
N LEU A 133 -5.44 -7.47 11.04
CA LEU A 133 -5.59 -7.05 9.65
C LEU A 133 -4.30 -7.32 8.89
N ILE A 134 -4.40 -8.10 7.80
CA ILE A 134 -3.29 -8.46 6.90
C ILE A 134 -3.58 -8.04 5.45
N GLY A 135 -2.51 -7.78 4.70
CA GLY A 135 -2.50 -7.58 3.24
C GLY A 135 -1.89 -8.81 2.58
N HIS A 136 -0.83 -8.61 1.78
CA HIS A 136 0.13 -9.58 1.25
C HIS A 136 -0.41 -10.78 0.44
N GLU A 137 -1.38 -11.53 0.96
CA GLU A 137 -1.94 -12.75 0.36
C GLU A 137 -2.77 -12.50 -0.90
N HIS A 138 -3.15 -11.25 -1.17
CA HIS A 138 -3.98 -10.82 -2.31
C HIS A 138 -5.19 -11.74 -2.53
N PRO A 139 -6.09 -11.86 -1.53
CA PRO A 139 -7.14 -12.86 -1.54
C PRO A 139 -8.09 -12.68 -2.74
N ALA A 140 -8.38 -13.78 -3.42
CA ALA A 140 -9.30 -13.82 -4.55
C ALA A 140 -10.42 -14.84 -4.31
N VAL A 141 -11.63 -14.52 -4.77
CA VAL A 141 -12.78 -15.42 -4.71
C VAL A 141 -13.14 -15.86 -6.13
N GLY A 142 -13.04 -17.16 -6.40
CA GLY A 142 -13.50 -17.74 -7.65
C GLY A 142 -15.02 -17.90 -7.65
N LEU A 143 -15.70 -17.27 -8.59
CA LEU A 143 -17.14 -17.44 -8.79
C LEU A 143 -17.38 -18.46 -9.90
N ARG A 144 -18.21 -19.47 -9.62
CA ARG A 144 -18.58 -20.49 -10.61
C ARG A 144 -20.07 -20.40 -10.92
N SER A 145 -20.40 -20.29 -12.21
CA SER A 145 -21.79 -20.42 -12.66
C SER A 145 -22.21 -21.90 -12.68
N PRO A 146 -23.40 -22.24 -12.15
CA PRO A 146 -23.95 -23.60 -12.24
C PRO A 146 -24.17 -24.08 -13.67
N ILE A 147 -24.26 -23.17 -14.65
CA ILE A 147 -24.75 -23.46 -16.00
C ILE A 147 -23.63 -23.81 -16.99
N SER A 148 -22.45 -23.20 -16.87
CA SER A 148 -21.35 -23.38 -17.84
C SER A 148 -20.20 -24.24 -17.33
N GLY A 149 -20.12 -24.51 -16.03
CA GLY A 149 -19.18 -25.48 -15.47
C GLY A 149 -17.69 -25.22 -15.74
N ARG A 150 -17.27 -24.01 -16.15
CA ARG A 150 -15.86 -23.64 -16.33
C ARG A 150 -15.51 -22.42 -15.49
N LEU A 151 -14.28 -22.45 -14.96
CA LEU A 151 -13.59 -21.31 -14.38
C LEU A 151 -13.18 -20.34 -15.49
#